data_AF-U2WVY5-F1
#
_entry.id   AF-U2WVY5-F1
#
_cell.length_a   1.000
_cell.length_b   1.000
_cell.length_c   1.000
_cell.angle_alpha   90.00
_cell.angle_beta   90.00
_cell.angle_gamma   90.00
#
_symmetry.space_group_name_H-M   'P 1'
#
loop_
_entity.id
_entity.type
_entity.pdbx_description
1 polymer ?
#
loop_
_entity_poly.entity_id
_entity_poly.type
_entity_poly.pdbx_seq_one_letter_code
_entity_poly.pdbx_strand_id
1 'polypeptide(L)'
;MKKRIDILLFKSLEFQNAYGQKVKIIEIPVLEEENTYRFMVQLRLEAFIAKVYRSRTNRSVYSFREHLKKVLKWPVYEQIFKETALKHNA
;
A
#
# COMPACT_ATOMS: atom_id res chain seq x y z
N MET A 1 -0.13 31.39 -6.85
CA MET A 1 -0.46 30.24 -5.99
C MET A 1 -0.74 29.02 -6.86
N LYS A 2 0.14 28.00 -6.84
CA LYS A 2 -0.16 26.69 -7.44
C LYS A 2 -0.98 25.92 -6.42
N LYS A 3 -2.27 25.65 -6.70
CA LYS A 3 -3.03 24.64 -5.94
C LYS A 3 -2.33 23.30 -6.19
N ARG A 4 -1.63 22.76 -5.20
CA ARG A 4 -1.27 21.34 -5.21
C ARG A 4 -2.56 20.56 -5.01
N ILE A 5 -2.85 19.68 -5.96
CA ILE A 5 -3.85 18.65 -5.80
C ILE A 5 -3.11 17.49 -5.14
N ASP A 6 -3.39 17.19 -3.89
CA ASP A 6 -2.79 16.05 -3.19
C ASP A 6 -3.49 14.78 -3.68
N ILE A 7 -3.05 14.28 -4.85
CA ILE A 7 -3.46 12.99 -5.38
C ILE A 7 -2.78 11.93 -4.51
N LEU A 8 -3.55 11.09 -3.80
CA LEU A 8 -2.97 9.86 -3.22
C LEU A 8 -2.36 9.03 -4.36
N LEU A 9 -1.04 9.05 -4.45
CA LEU A 9 -0.33 8.29 -5.47
C LEU A 9 -0.20 6.85 -4.98
N PHE A 10 -0.92 5.94 -5.61
CA PHE A 10 -0.78 4.51 -5.38
C PHE A 10 0.08 3.89 -6.47
N LYS A 11 0.98 2.98 -6.07
CA LYS A 11 1.73 2.12 -7.00
C LYS A 11 1.08 0.76 -7.12
N SER A 12 1.51 0.05 -8.16
CA SER A 12 1.28 -1.39 -8.31
C SER A 12 2.58 -2.10 -8.64
N LEU A 13 2.64 -3.39 -8.34
CA LEU A 13 3.77 -4.27 -8.61
C LEU A 13 3.26 -5.52 -9.33
N GLU A 14 3.84 -5.84 -10.48
CA GLU A 14 3.57 -7.08 -11.23
C GLU A 14 4.78 -8.00 -11.16
N PHE A 15 4.54 -9.30 -10.96
CA PHE A 15 5.59 -10.31 -10.93
C PHE A 15 5.02 -11.70 -11.25
N GLN A 16 5.90 -12.68 -11.45
CA GLN A 16 5.52 -14.09 -11.55
C GLN A 16 5.74 -14.77 -10.19
N ASN A 17 4.73 -15.49 -9.69
CA ASN A 17 4.87 -16.24 -8.43
C ASN A 17 5.73 -17.51 -8.63
N ALA A 18 5.98 -18.26 -7.55
CA ALA A 18 6.79 -19.48 -7.58
C ALA A 18 6.23 -20.60 -8.48
N TYR A 19 4.99 -20.46 -8.97
CA TYR A 19 4.27 -21.44 -9.78
C TYR A 19 4.04 -20.96 -11.21
N GLY A 20 4.73 -19.89 -11.64
CA GLY A 20 4.62 -19.39 -13.00
C GLY A 20 3.41 -18.51 -13.27
N GLN A 21 2.58 -18.19 -12.26
CA GLN A 21 1.39 -17.37 -12.44
C GLN A 21 1.76 -15.88 -12.41
N LYS A 22 1.28 -15.10 -13.39
CA LYS A 22 1.39 -13.64 -13.38
C LYS A 22 0.45 -13.07 -12.31
N VAL A 23 1.02 -12.31 -11.38
CA VAL A 23 0.30 -11.69 -10.27
C VAL A 23 0.57 -10.20 -10.20
N LYS A 24 -0.40 -9.45 -9.67
CA LYS A 24 -0.35 -8.01 -9.47
C LYS A 24 -0.76 -7.65 -8.05
N ILE A 25 0.07 -6.87 -7.37
CA ILE A 25 -0.28 -6.19 -6.12
C ILE A 25 -0.62 -4.73 -6.46
N ILE A 26 -1.80 -4.27 -6.03
CA ILE A 26 -2.32 -2.92 -6.29
C ILE A 26 -2.51 -2.14 -5.00
N GLU A 27 -2.74 -0.83 -5.13
CA GLU A 27 -3.02 0.08 -4.02
C GLU A 27 -1.90 0.14 -2.98
N ILE A 28 -0.65 0.08 -3.44
CA ILE A 28 0.53 0.26 -2.58
C ILE A 28 0.65 1.77 -2.30
N PRO A 29 0.51 2.23 -1.05
CA PRO A 29 0.62 3.66 -0.73
C PRO A 29 2.05 4.13 -0.94
N VAL A 30 2.21 5.27 -1.61
CA VAL A 30 3.49 5.99 -1.65
C VAL A 30 3.48 6.99 -0.50
N LEU A 31 4.45 6.85 0.40
CA LEU A 31 4.61 7.72 1.55
C LEU A 31 5.86 8.58 1.37
N GLU A 32 5.78 9.85 1.80
CA GLU A 32 6.95 10.74 1.90
C GLU A 32 8.04 10.12 2.78
N GLU A 33 9.30 10.52 2.55
CA GLU A 33 10.45 9.92 3.23
C GLU A 33 10.39 10.10 4.75
N GLU A 34 9.86 11.23 5.22
CA GLU A 34 9.72 11.60 6.63
C GLU A 34 8.48 10.99 7.29
N ASN A 35 7.64 10.26 6.54
CA ASN A 35 6.42 9.68 7.09
C ASN A 35 6.76 8.59 8.12
N THR A 36 6.27 8.75 9.35
CA THR A 36 6.52 7.83 10.47
C THR A 36 6.12 6.38 10.19
N TYR A 37 5.16 6.15 9.28
CA TYR A 37 4.69 4.81 8.91
C TYR A 37 5.44 4.17 7.75
N ARG A 38 6.37 4.89 7.09
CA ARG A 38 7.08 4.42 5.89
C ARG A 38 7.76 3.08 6.08
N PHE A 39 8.56 2.94 7.16
CA PHE A 39 9.26 1.70 7.47
C PHE A 39 8.29 0.53 7.70
N MET A 40 7.23 0.77 8.47
CA MET A 40 6.23 -0.26 8.78
C MET A 40 5.46 -0.70 7.54
N VAL A 41 5.08 0.23 6.67
CA VAL A 41 4.43 -0.06 5.39
C VAL A 41 5.36 -0.87 4.48
N GLN A 42 6.64 -0.51 4.39
CA GLN A 42 7.63 -1.25 3.61
C GLN A 42 7.78 -2.70 4.11
N LEU A 43 7.98 -2.89 5.41
CA LEU A 43 8.12 -4.22 6.01
C LEU A 43 6.87 -5.09 5.77
N ARG A 44 5.67 -4.50 5.87
CA ARG A 44 4.40 -5.20 5.57
C ARG A 44 4.29 -5.56 4.09
N LEU A 45 4.77 -4.69 3.20
CA LEU A 45 4.75 -4.94 1.75
C LEU A 45 5.66 -6.12 1.41
N GLU A 46 6.88 -6.16 1.94
CA GLU A 46 7.82 -7.27 1.75
C GLU A 46 7.22 -8.60 2.23
N ALA A 47 6.64 -8.61 3.43
CA ALA A 47 5.96 -9.79 3.97
C ALA A 47 4.74 -10.22 3.10
N PHE A 48 3.99 -9.24 2.58
CA PHE A 48 2.84 -9.52 1.72
C PHE A 48 3.26 -10.07 0.35
N ILE A 49 4.32 -9.52 -0.26
CA ILE A 49 4.91 -10.04 -1.50
C ILE A 49 5.35 -11.49 -1.30
N ALA A 50 6.08 -11.80 -0.22
CA ALA A 50 6.52 -13.16 0.07
C ALA A 50 5.35 -14.14 0.23
N LYS A 51 4.25 -13.69 0.86
CA LYS A 51 3.01 -14.47 0.97
C LYS A 51 2.37 -14.72 -0.40
N VAL A 52 2.23 -13.69 -1.23
CA VAL A 52 1.62 -13.79 -2.56
C VAL A 52 2.48 -14.65 -3.49
N TYR A 53 3.81 -14.50 -3.42
CA TYR A 53 4.76 -15.28 -4.21
C TYR A 53 4.65 -16.79 -3.98
N ARG A 54 4.31 -17.21 -2.76
CA ARG A 54 4.10 -18.63 -2.41
C ARG A 54 2.64 -19.07 -2.45
N SER A 55 1.72 -18.18 -2.86
CA SER A 55 0.29 -18.50 -2.95
C SER A 55 0.02 -19.45 -4.12
N ARG A 56 -0.69 -20.55 -3.83
CA ARG A 56 -1.19 -21.51 -4.85
C ARG A 56 -2.61 -21.20 -5.34
N THR A 57 -3.19 -20.10 -4.89
CA THR A 57 -4.56 -19.73 -5.30
C THR A 57 -4.57 -19.25 -6.75
N ASN A 58 -5.67 -19.43 -7.48
CA ASN A 58 -5.85 -18.87 -8.83
C ASN A 58 -6.02 -17.34 -8.87
N ARG A 59 -5.81 -16.65 -7.75
CA ARG A 59 -5.94 -15.21 -7.66
C ARG A 59 -4.72 -14.54 -8.28
N SER A 60 -4.97 -13.69 -9.28
CA SER A 60 -3.95 -12.91 -9.99
C SER A 60 -3.81 -11.47 -9.50
N VAL A 61 -4.80 -10.92 -8.76
CA VAL A 61 -4.79 -9.54 -8.28
C VAL A 61 -5.01 -9.47 -6.77
N TYR A 62 -4.16 -8.73 -6.08
CA TYR A 62 -4.13 -8.58 -4.63
C TYR A 62 -4.09 -7.09 -4.25
N SER A 63 -5.00 -6.64 -3.39
CA SER A 63 -4.96 -5.27 -2.85
C SER A 63 -4.11 -5.24 -1.57
N PHE A 64 -3.07 -4.40 -1.57
CA PHE A 64 -2.27 -4.16 -0.39
C PHE A 64 -3.02 -3.31 0.65
N ARG A 65 -3.86 -2.38 0.20
CA ARG A 65 -4.78 -1.61 1.06
C ARG A 65 -5.70 -2.53 1.87
N GLU A 66 -6.34 -3.50 1.22
CA GLU A 66 -7.19 -4.49 1.90
C GLU A 66 -6.40 -5.41 2.83
N HIS A 67 -5.13 -5.69 2.52
CA HIS A 67 -4.25 -6.40 3.45
C HIS A 67 -4.00 -5.56 4.71
N LEU A 68 -3.59 -4.30 4.55
CA LEU A 68 -3.30 -3.39 5.66
C LEU A 68 -4.54 -3.14 6.54
N LYS A 69 -5.73 -2.99 5.93
CA LYS A 69 -7.00 -2.85 6.66
C LYS A 69 -7.26 -4.00 7.64
N LYS A 70 -6.81 -5.22 7.31
CA LYS A 70 -6.99 -6.42 8.14
C LYS A 70 -5.95 -6.57 9.24
N VAL A 71 -4.71 -6.08 9.02
CA VAL A 71 -3.58 -6.35 9.92
C VAL A 71 -3.16 -5.16 10.77
N LEU A 72 -3.63 -3.95 10.46
CA LEU A 72 -3.35 -2.75 11.22
C LEU A 72 -4.51 -2.40 12.16
N LYS A 73 -4.18 -1.74 13.27
CA LYS A 73 -5.18 -1.04 14.08
C LYS A 73 -5.79 0.07 13.25
N TRP A 74 -7.11 0.27 13.38
CA TRP A 74 -7.86 1.25 12.59
C TRP A 74 -7.23 2.66 12.57
N PRO A 75 -6.78 3.25 13.69
CA PRO A 75 -6.16 4.58 13.66
C PRO A 75 -4.89 4.66 12.80
N VAL A 76 -4.09 3.59 12.78
CA VAL A 76 -2.87 3.52 11.96
C VAL A 76 -3.22 3.38 10.48
N TYR A 77 -4.19 2.52 10.17
CA TYR A 77 -4.69 2.37 8.81
C TYR A 77 -5.24 3.70 8.28
N GLU A 78 -6.04 4.41 9.07
CA GLU A 78 -6.53 5.73 8.69
C GLU A 78 -5.37 6.68 8.41
N GLN A 79 -4.37 6.81 9.29
CA GLN A 79 -3.27 7.76 9.05
C GLN A 79 -2.46 7.48 7.77
N ILE A 80 -2.39 6.23 7.31
CA ILE A 80 -1.72 5.86 6.05
C ILE A 80 -2.57 6.23 4.82
N PHE A 81 -3.90 6.09 4.92
CA PHE A 81 -4.82 6.22 3.78
C PHE A 81 -5.74 7.44 3.83
N LYS A 82 -5.59 8.28 4.86
CA LYS A 82 -6.33 9.53 4.98
C LYS A 82 -5.76 10.51 3.97
N GLU A 83 -6.62 10.97 3.06
CA GLU A 83 -6.37 12.18 2.30
C GLU A 83 -6.02 13.28 3.29
N THR A 84 -4.78 13.77 3.24
CA THR A 84 -4.39 14.97 3.97
C THR A 84 -5.18 16.12 3.36
N ALA A 85 -6.41 16.34 3.84
CA ALA A 85 -7.00 17.66 3.82
C ALA A 85 -6.03 18.53 4.62
N LEU A 86 -5.16 19.27 3.92
CA LEU A 86 -4.25 20.20 4.53
C LEU A 86 -5.07 21.12 5.43
N LYS A 87 -4.92 20.93 6.74
CA LYS A 87 -5.13 21.96 7.75
C LYS A 87 -4.07 23.03 7.50
N HIS A 88 -4.30 23.89 6.52
CA HIS A 88 -3.76 25.24 6.61
C HIS A 88 -4.76 26.06 7.43
N ASN A 89 -4.45 26.13 8.72
CA ASN A 89 -4.92 27.18 9.62
C ASN A 89 -4.21 28.50 9.27
N ALA A 90 -4.90 29.59 9.61
CA ALA A 90 -4.44 30.97 9.81
C ALA A 90 -4.29 31.86 8.57
#